data_AF-A0A3D6D8V5-F1
#
_entry.id   AF-A0A3D6D8V5-F1
#
_cell.length_a   1.000
_cell.length_b   1.000
_cell.length_c   1.000
_cell.angle_alpha   90.00
_cell.angle_beta   90.00
_cell.angle_gamma   90.00
#
_symmetry.space_group_name_H-M   'P 1'
#
loop_
_entity.id
_entity.type
_entity.pdbx_description
1 polymer ?
#
loop_
_entity_poly.entity_id
_entity_poly.type
_entity_poly.pdbx_seq_one_letter_code
_entity_poly.pdbx_strand_id
1 'polypeptide(L)'
;MKEISISKLEEKLRMLSKRYQCKLWIARRLGRRWSYIAGFGSERLAPARMVKEFSDIAVFGEVDEDLAVEIAKELSDERRVADVE
;
A
#
# COMPACT_ATOMS: atom_id res chain seq x y z
N MET A 1 -14.27 -11.11 6.54
CA MET A 1 -13.07 -10.49 5.94
C MET A 1 -13.32 -8.98 5.94
N LYS A 2 -12.56 -8.19 6.73
CA LYS A 2 -12.81 -6.75 6.89
C LYS A 2 -12.27 -6.01 5.65
N GLU A 3 -13.15 -5.30 4.95
CA GLU A 3 -12.88 -4.52 3.74
C GLU A 3 -12.11 -3.24 4.13
N ILE A 4 -10.92 -3.01 3.55
CA ILE A 4 -10.21 -1.74 3.76
C ILE A 4 -10.89 -0.68 2.92
N SER A 5 -11.23 0.45 3.55
CA SER A 5 -11.69 1.63 2.83
C SER A 5 -10.54 2.19 1.97
N ILE A 6 -10.74 2.26 0.65
CA ILE A 6 -9.74 2.77 -0.29
C ILE A 6 -9.32 4.20 0.09
N SER A 7 -10.25 5.07 0.47
CA SER A 7 -9.93 6.46 0.85
C SER A 7 -8.98 6.54 2.05
N LYS A 8 -9.15 5.69 3.07
CA LYS A 8 -8.21 5.60 4.20
C LYS A 8 -6.83 5.13 3.76
N LEU A 9 -6.80 4.13 2.87
CA LEU A 9 -5.55 3.61 2.32
C LEU A 9 -4.83 4.69 1.50
N GLU A 10 -5.54 5.46 0.69
CA GLU A 10 -4.98 6.57 -0.08
C GLU A 10 -4.34 7.64 0.83
N GLU A 11 -5.01 8.01 1.92
CA GLU A 11 -4.47 8.97 2.89
C GLU A 11 -3.19 8.44 3.57
N LYS A 12 -3.21 7.18 4.01
CA LYS A 12 -2.04 6.53 4.61
C LYS A 12 -0.88 6.44 3.62
N LEU A 13 -1.12 6.02 2.37
CA LEU A 13 -0.08 5.96 1.33
C LEU A 13 0.45 7.33 0.94
N ARG A 14 -0.39 8.38 0.97
CA ARG A 14 0.07 9.77 0.76
C ARG A 14 1.03 10.21 1.87
N MET A 15 0.81 9.81 3.12
CA MET A 15 1.74 10.10 4.22
C MET A 15 3.03 9.28 4.10
N LEU A 16 2.92 7.99 3.83
CA LEU A 16 4.08 7.08 3.73
C LEU A 16 4.97 7.42 2.54
N SER A 17 4.39 7.72 1.38
CA SER A 17 5.15 8.13 0.18
C SER A 17 5.98 9.39 0.42
N LYS A 18 5.45 10.37 1.19
CA LYS A 18 6.22 11.56 1.60
C LYS A 18 7.32 11.22 2.61
N ARG A 19 6.99 10.43 3.64
CA ARG A 19 7.92 10.06 4.73
C ARG A 19 9.13 9.30 4.19
N TYR A 20 8.89 8.32 3.33
CA TYR A 20 9.93 7.46 2.76
C TYR A 20 10.43 7.94 1.40
N GLN A 21 9.88 9.05 0.90
CA GLN A 21 10.19 9.65 -0.40
C GLN A 21 10.12 8.65 -1.57
N CYS A 22 9.16 7.72 -1.57
CA CYS A 22 9.03 6.67 -2.57
C CYS A 22 7.71 6.78 -3.33
N LYS A 23 7.65 6.15 -4.50
CA LYS A 23 6.38 5.94 -5.22
C LYS A 23 5.67 4.74 -4.66
N LEU A 24 4.42 4.92 -4.28
CA LEU A 24 3.51 3.86 -3.83
C LEU A 24 2.23 3.92 -4.66
N TRP A 25 1.60 2.78 -4.93
CA TRP A 25 0.31 2.75 -5.61
C TRP A 25 -0.56 1.59 -5.16
N ILE A 26 -1.86 1.80 -5.35
CA ILE A 26 -2.91 0.83 -5.13
C ILE A 26 -3.25 0.19 -6.47
N ALA A 27 -3.40 -1.13 -6.48
CA ALA A 27 -3.90 -1.87 -7.62
C ALA A 27 -4.99 -2.87 -7.20
N ARG A 28 -5.95 -3.12 -8.09
CA ARG A 28 -6.99 -4.13 -7.91
C ARG A 28 -6.70 -5.38 -8.73
N ARG A 29 -6.97 -6.55 -8.17
CA ARG A 29 -6.83 -7.83 -8.84
C ARG A 29 -7.98 -8.02 -9.82
N LEU A 30 -7.66 -8.22 -11.10
CA LEU A 30 -8.58 -8.58 -12.16
C LEU A 30 -8.12 -9.91 -12.78
N GLY A 31 -8.68 -11.01 -12.28
CA GLY A 31 -8.21 -12.36 -12.62
C GLY A 31 -6.76 -12.56 -12.19
N ARG A 32 -5.86 -12.78 -13.16
CA ARG A 32 -4.40 -12.95 -12.91
C ARG A 32 -3.59 -11.66 -13.02
N ARG A 33 -4.24 -10.51 -13.25
CA ARG A 33 -3.60 -9.21 -13.49
C ARG A 33 -3.91 -8.24 -12.37
N TRP A 34 -3.06 -7.23 -12.23
CA TRP A 34 -3.26 -6.09 -11.35
C TRP A 34 -3.57 -4.84 -12.18
N SER A 35 -4.65 -4.13 -11.83
CA SER A 35 -5.07 -2.89 -12.46
C SER A 35 -4.80 -1.72 -11.53
N TYR A 36 -4.08 -0.71 -12.00
CA TYR A 36 -3.81 0.51 -11.24
C TYR A 36 -5.11 1.22 -10.82
N ILE A 37 -5.14 1.74 -9.59
CA ILE A 37 -6.24 2.57 -9.05
C ILE A 37 -5.74 3.99 -8.80
N ALA A 38 -4.75 4.14 -7.91
CA ALA A 38 -4.24 5.43 -7.45
C ALA A 38 -2.78 5.31 -7.03
N GLY A 39 -2.02 6.40 -7.14
CA GLY A 39 -0.59 6.43 -6.92
C GLY A 39 -0.16 7.72 -6.22
N PHE A 40 0.89 7.62 -5.40
CA PHE A 40 1.35 8.66 -4.50
C PHE A 40 2.89 8.71 -4.49
N GLY A 41 3.42 9.92 -4.32
CA GLY A 41 4.86 10.16 -4.34
C GLY A 41 5.42 10.29 -5.75
N SER A 42 6.74 10.42 -5.83
CA SER A 42 7.50 10.59 -7.07
C SER A 42 8.22 9.31 -7.45
N GLU A 43 8.37 9.09 -8.75
CA GLU A 43 9.14 7.97 -9.30
C GLU A 43 10.59 7.96 -8.78
N ARG A 44 11.10 6.76 -8.56
CA ARG A 44 12.50 6.48 -8.22
C ARG A 44 13.03 5.38 -9.14
N LEU A 45 14.36 5.34 -9.28
CA LEU A 45 15.06 4.26 -9.99
C LEU A 45 15.15 2.97 -9.13
N ALA A 46 14.03 2.57 -8.52
CA ALA A 46 13.93 1.35 -7.74
C ALA A 46 12.95 0.38 -8.41
N PRO A 47 13.19 -0.94 -8.33
CA PRO A 47 12.27 -1.90 -8.91
C PRO A 47 10.90 -1.84 -8.23
N ALA A 48 9.85 -1.95 -9.03
CA ALA A 48 8.49 -2.13 -8.53
C ALA A 48 8.37 -3.45 -7.76
N ARG A 49 7.85 -3.39 -6.53
CA ARG A 49 7.60 -4.55 -5.68
C ARG A 49 6.21 -4.49 -5.07
N MET A 50 5.61 -5.65 -4.82
CA MET A 50 4.40 -5.73 -4.01
C MET A 50 4.78 -5.54 -2.54
N VAL A 51 4.19 -4.55 -1.90
CA VAL A 51 4.41 -4.23 -0.49
C VAL A 51 3.43 -5.02 0.38
N LYS A 52 2.15 -5.07 -0.02
CA LYS A 52 1.12 -5.76 0.74
C LYS A 52 -0.11 -6.10 -0.10
N GLU A 53 -0.68 -7.28 0.11
CA GLU A 53 -1.96 -7.70 -0.50
C GLU A 53 -3.09 -7.73 0.55
N PHE A 54 -4.26 -7.24 0.13
CA PHE A 54 -5.51 -7.16 0.87
C PHE A 54 -6.66 -7.69 0.01
N SER A 55 -6.94 -9.00 0.07
CA SER A 55 -8.02 -9.65 -0.70
C SER A 55 -7.91 -9.40 -2.22
N ASP A 56 -8.61 -8.41 -2.77
CA ASP A 56 -8.62 -8.01 -4.17
C ASP A 56 -7.84 -6.71 -4.43
N ILE A 57 -7.26 -6.10 -3.41
CA ILE A 57 -6.43 -4.90 -3.50
C ILE A 57 -4.99 -5.23 -3.12
N ALA A 58 -4.01 -4.59 -3.74
CA ALA A 58 -2.62 -4.65 -3.33
C ALA A 58 -1.98 -3.27 -3.38
N VAL A 59 -1.02 -3.07 -2.49
CA VAL A 59 -0.10 -1.94 -2.49
C VAL A 59 1.20 -2.40 -3.10
N PHE A 60 1.70 -1.59 -4.02
CA PHE A 60 3.01 -1.73 -4.62
C PHE A 60 3.84 -0.48 -4.39
N GLY A 61 5.16 -0.60 -4.56
CA GLY A 61 6.07 0.52 -4.44
C GLY A 61 7.36 0.35 -5.23
N GLU A 62 7.97 1.46 -5.60
CA GLU A 62 9.36 1.52 -6.10
C GLU A 62 10.27 1.64 -4.88
N VAL A 63 10.54 0.50 -4.24
CA VAL A 63 11.24 0.41 -2.95
C VAL A 63 12.16 -0.81 -2.93
N ASP A 64 13.20 -0.76 -2.10
CA ASP A 64 13.98 -1.95 -1.75
C ASP A 64 13.21 -2.87 -0.80
N GLU A 65 13.81 -4.02 -0.47
CA GLU A 65 13.17 -5.05 0.34
C GLU A 65 12.90 -4.61 1.77
N ASP A 66 13.90 -3.98 2.41
CA ASP A 66 13.83 -3.57 3.80
C ASP A 66 12.74 -2.52 3.99
N LEU A 67 12.67 -1.55 3.06
CA LEU A 67 11.64 -0.53 3.06
C LEU A 67 10.25 -1.10 2.76
N ALA A 68 10.14 -2.08 1.86
CA ALA A 68 8.86 -2.77 1.61
C ALA A 68 8.33 -3.44 2.89
N VAL A 69 9.20 -4.11 3.65
CA VAL A 69 8.86 -4.75 4.93
C VAL A 69 8.45 -3.71 5.97
N GLU A 70 9.14 -2.57 6.05
CA GLU A 70 8.80 -1.48 6.97
C GLU A 70 7.41 -0.88 6.66
N ILE A 71 7.16 -0.55 5.39
CA ILE A 71 5.86 -0.01 4.95
C ILE A 71 4.74 -1.04 5.19
N ALA A 72 4.99 -2.32 4.96
CA ALA A 72 4.01 -3.38 5.22
C ALA A 72 3.60 -3.48 6.70
N LYS A 73 4.52 -3.20 7.64
CA LYS A 73 4.23 -3.15 9.09
C LYS A 73 3.34 -1.96 9.43
N GLU A 74 3.66 -0.77 8.91
CA GLU A 74 2.83 0.45 9.06
C GLU A 74 1.41 0.27 8.53
N LEU A 75 1.25 -0.52 7.45
CA LEU A 75 -0.05 -0.89 6.90
C LEU A 75 -0.74 -2.04 7.66
N SER A 76 -0.09 -2.65 8.65
CA SER A 76 -0.62 -3.74 9.50
C SER A 76 -1.14 -3.22 10.83
N ASP A 77 -0.55 -2.15 11.36
CA ASP A 77 -0.88 -1.62 12.69
C ASP A 77 -2.28 -1.00 12.79
N GLU A 78 -2.96 -0.72 11.67
CA GLU A 78 -4.37 -0.31 11.66
C GLU A 78 -5.37 -1.45 11.93
N ARG A 79 -4.91 -2.70 12.15
CA ARG A 79 -5.76 -3.83 12.55
C ARG A 79 -6.35 -3.71 13.97
N ARG A 80 -6.03 -2.67 14.74
CA ARG A 80 -6.33 -2.56 16.18
C ARG A 80 -7.41 -1.56 16.60
N VAL A 81 -8.13 -0.93 15.68
CA VAL A 81 -9.20 0.03 16.04
C VAL A 81 -10.51 -0.30 15.30
N ALA A 82 -11.12 -1.44 15.62
CA ALA A 82 -12.51 -1.72 15.25
C ALA A 82 -13.15 -2.82 16.13
N ASP A 83 -12.68 -2.97 17.38
CA ASP A 83 -13.27 -3.88 18.37
C ASP A 83 -13.16 -3.20 19.74
N VAL A 84 -13.97 -2.17 19.96
CA VAL A 84 -14.41 -1.75 21.30
C VAL A 84 -15.93 -1.76 21.21
N GLU A 85 -16.51 -2.77 21.86
CA GLU A 85 -17.95 -2.96 22.09
C GLU A 85 -18.59 -1.75 22.78
#